data_AF-A0A966NM54-F1
#
_entry.id   AF-A0A966NM54-F1
#
_cell.length_a   1.000
_cell.length_b   1.000
_cell.length_c   1.000
_cell.angle_alpha   90.00
_cell.angle_beta   90.00
_cell.angle_gamma   90.00
#
_symmetry.space_group_name_H-M   'P 1'
#
loop_
_entity.id
_entity.type
_entity.pdbx_description
1 polymer ?
#
loop_
_entity_poly.entity_id
_entity_poly.type
_entity_poly.pdbx_seq_one_letter_code
_entity_poly.pdbx_strand_id
1 'polypeptide(L)'
;MPNLDAVVKAYDVRGTVPDQLDESLARAFGVAFARFTDAESVAVAHDMRPSGPALVAAFEEGLTSEGVSVVNLGLASTDLLYYASGSMNVPGAMFTASHNPAQYNGIKMCTAGAKSIGIDNGLRELRELARGVLGQAVVGDPSLVTRRNLLADFAKHVLSFVDVSAMRSLKVVADTANGMGGLVVPAVFERLPMIDLEIMYGEL
;
A
#
# COMPACT_ATOMS: atom_id res chain seq x y z
N MET A 1 -18.83 -16.34 6.41
CA MET A 1 -17.36 -16.19 6.46
C MET A 1 -16.87 -15.87 5.06
N PRO A 2 -15.99 -14.87 4.88
CA PRO A 2 -15.41 -14.53 3.59
C PRO A 2 -14.80 -15.75 2.90
N ASN A 3 -15.03 -15.91 1.59
CA ASN A 3 -14.41 -16.97 0.80
C ASN A 3 -13.01 -16.51 0.36
N LEU A 4 -11.97 -16.94 1.08
CA LEU A 4 -10.58 -16.57 0.78
C LEU A 4 -10.14 -16.95 -0.64
N ASP A 5 -10.65 -18.06 -1.19
CA ASP A 5 -10.34 -18.49 -2.56
C ASP A 5 -10.96 -17.55 -3.61
N ALA A 6 -12.01 -16.82 -3.24
CA ALA A 6 -12.64 -15.82 -4.11
C ALA A 6 -11.90 -14.47 -4.09
N VAL A 7 -11.04 -14.19 -3.11
CA VAL A 7 -10.34 -12.90 -2.99
C VAL A 7 -8.82 -12.97 -3.18
N VAL A 8 -8.18 -14.10 -2.87
CA VAL A 8 -6.76 -14.30 -3.19
C VAL A 8 -6.62 -14.60 -4.68
N LYS A 9 -5.95 -13.71 -5.39
CA LYS A 9 -5.69 -13.80 -6.84
C LYS A 9 -4.25 -14.28 -7.08
N ALA A 10 -3.83 -14.26 -8.35
CA ALA A 10 -2.48 -14.66 -8.73
C ALA A 10 -1.38 -13.77 -8.12
N TYR A 11 -1.65 -12.49 -7.89
CA TYR A 11 -0.64 -11.49 -7.51
C TYR A 11 -1.03 -10.55 -6.36
N ASP A 12 -2.28 -10.61 -5.89
CA ASP A 12 -2.78 -9.77 -4.81
C ASP A 12 -4.04 -10.36 -4.16
N VAL A 13 -4.54 -9.68 -3.12
CA VAL A 13 -5.88 -9.89 -2.55
C VAL A 13 -6.81 -8.82 -3.13
N ARG A 14 -8.00 -9.19 -3.63
CA ARG A 14 -9.03 -8.24 -4.10
C ARG A 14 -10.45 -8.73 -3.87
N GLY A 15 -11.32 -7.84 -3.44
CA GLY A 15 -12.75 -8.11 -3.28
C GLY A 15 -13.58 -6.84 -3.11
N THR A 16 -14.90 -6.96 -3.23
CA THR A 16 -15.83 -5.89 -2.84
C THR A 16 -15.85 -5.71 -1.32
N VAL A 17 -16.04 -4.47 -0.87
CA VAL A 17 -16.13 -4.12 0.56
C VAL A 17 -17.56 -3.71 0.88
N PRO A 18 -18.19 -4.26 1.94
CA PRO A 18 -17.63 -5.22 2.90
C PRO A 18 -17.81 -6.70 2.52
N ASP A 19 -18.49 -7.01 1.41
CA ASP A 19 -19.00 -8.39 1.18
C ASP A 19 -17.93 -9.47 1.04
N GLN A 20 -16.83 -9.16 0.34
CA GLN A 20 -15.75 -10.12 0.05
C GLN A 20 -14.49 -9.81 0.87
N LEU A 21 -14.23 -8.53 1.12
CA LEU A 21 -13.13 -8.03 1.93
C LEU A 21 -13.67 -7.08 2.99
N ASP A 22 -13.40 -7.38 4.25
CA ASP A 22 -13.80 -6.59 5.41
C ASP A 22 -12.62 -6.43 6.39
N GLU A 23 -12.86 -5.71 7.48
CA GLU A 23 -11.88 -5.50 8.55
C GLU A 23 -11.46 -6.81 9.23
N SER A 24 -12.36 -7.80 9.37
CA SER A 24 -12.04 -9.09 9.95
C SER A 24 -10.99 -9.83 9.12
N LEU A 25 -11.18 -9.84 7.80
CA LEU A 25 -10.26 -10.45 6.87
C LEU A 25 -8.96 -9.65 6.73
N ALA A 26 -9.02 -8.32 6.71
CA ALA A 26 -7.81 -7.49 6.71
C ALA A 26 -6.95 -7.75 7.95
N ARG A 27 -7.55 -7.86 9.13
CA ARG A 27 -6.85 -8.25 10.37
C ARG A 27 -6.22 -9.62 10.29
N ALA A 28 -6.96 -10.61 9.78
CA ALA A 28 -6.44 -11.96 9.57
C ALA A 28 -5.23 -11.98 8.62
N PHE A 29 -5.26 -11.16 7.55
CA PHE A 29 -4.10 -10.97 6.68
C PHE A 29 -2.95 -10.24 7.36
N GLY A 30 -3.21 -9.32 8.29
CA GLY A 30 -2.17 -8.68 9.11
C GLY A 30 -1.38 -9.71 9.92
N VAL A 31 -2.09 -10.56 10.66
CA VAL A 31 -1.49 -11.68 11.42
C VAL A 31 -0.73 -12.64 10.48
N ALA A 32 -1.34 -13.01 9.36
CA ALA A 32 -0.72 -13.89 8.38
C ALA A 32 0.57 -13.28 7.80
N PHE A 33 0.57 -11.99 7.52
CA PHE A 33 1.71 -11.29 6.93
C PHE A 33 2.85 -11.13 7.93
N ALA A 34 2.55 -10.85 9.20
CA ALA A 34 3.56 -10.89 10.27
C ALA A 34 4.26 -12.25 10.33
N ARG A 35 3.49 -13.34 10.41
CA ARG A 35 4.02 -14.70 10.50
C ARG A 35 4.78 -15.15 9.25
N PHE A 36 4.29 -14.79 8.06
CA PHE A 36 4.93 -15.14 6.80
C PHE A 36 6.27 -14.43 6.61
N THR A 37 6.34 -13.15 6.99
CA THR A 37 7.56 -12.35 6.77
C THR A 37 8.59 -12.53 7.88
N ASP A 38 8.16 -12.88 9.09
CA ASP A 38 8.99 -12.96 10.30
C ASP A 38 9.86 -11.70 10.49
N ALA A 39 9.30 -10.54 10.13
CA ALA A 39 9.99 -9.27 10.13
C ALA A 39 9.68 -8.46 11.39
N GLU A 40 10.66 -7.70 11.88
CA GLU A 40 10.49 -6.79 13.03
C GLU A 40 9.56 -5.60 12.70
N SER A 41 9.50 -5.20 11.42
CA SER A 41 8.66 -4.08 10.99
C SER A 41 8.14 -4.23 9.56
N VAL A 42 6.96 -3.64 9.30
CA VAL A 42 6.27 -3.61 8.00
C VAL A 42 5.84 -2.19 7.65
N ALA A 43 6.02 -1.78 6.39
CA ALA A 43 5.46 -0.55 5.85
C ALA A 43 4.03 -0.78 5.33
N VAL A 44 3.09 0.10 5.69
CA VAL A 44 1.68 0.01 5.25
C VAL A 44 1.23 1.33 4.64
N ALA A 45 0.46 1.26 3.57
CA ALA A 45 -0.05 2.41 2.84
C ALA A 45 -1.43 2.12 2.25
N HIS A 46 -2.18 3.17 1.87
CA HIS A 46 -3.42 3.01 1.12
C HIS A 46 -3.58 4.07 0.00
N ASP A 47 -4.39 3.74 -1.00
CA ASP A 47 -4.86 4.70 -2.00
C ASP A 47 -6.03 5.54 -1.45
N MET A 48 -6.59 6.42 -2.28
CA MET A 48 -7.66 7.35 -1.93
C MET A 48 -9.02 6.70 -1.67
N ARG A 49 -9.16 5.36 -1.74
CA ARG A 49 -10.47 4.71 -1.54
C ARG A 49 -10.98 4.93 -0.11
N PRO A 50 -12.26 5.32 0.07
CA PRO A 50 -12.84 5.55 1.39
C PRO A 50 -12.80 4.33 2.33
N SER A 51 -12.78 3.11 1.79
CA SER A 51 -12.65 1.88 2.57
C SER A 51 -11.23 1.59 3.06
N GLY A 52 -10.21 2.26 2.51
CA GLY A 52 -8.80 2.04 2.84
C GLY A 52 -8.47 2.22 4.32
N PRO A 53 -8.80 3.37 4.96
CA PRO A 53 -8.42 3.64 6.34
C PRO A 53 -8.87 2.57 7.35
N ALA A 54 -10.11 2.06 7.24
CA ALA A 54 -10.62 1.04 8.15
C ALA A 54 -9.93 -0.32 7.93
N LEU A 55 -9.69 -0.70 6.67
CA LEU A 55 -8.98 -1.94 6.33
C LEU A 55 -7.52 -1.89 6.78
N VAL A 56 -6.84 -0.76 6.59
CA VAL A 56 -5.47 -0.52 7.09
C VAL A 56 -5.44 -0.67 8.60
N ALA A 57 -6.31 0.02 9.34
CA ALA A 57 -6.32 -0.04 10.81
C ALA A 57 -6.51 -1.48 11.32
N ALA A 58 -7.39 -2.26 10.69
CA ALA A 58 -7.59 -3.66 11.05
C ALA A 58 -6.36 -4.54 10.71
N PHE A 59 -5.70 -4.30 9.59
CA PHE A 59 -4.45 -5.00 9.22
C PHE A 59 -3.30 -4.66 10.17
N GLU A 60 -3.18 -3.40 10.59
CA GLU A 60 -2.22 -2.94 11.60
C GLU A 60 -2.44 -3.62 12.95
N GLU A 61 -3.69 -3.79 13.37
CA GLU A 61 -4.03 -4.53 14.59
C GLU A 61 -3.54 -5.99 14.51
N GLY A 62 -3.70 -6.63 13.35
CA GLY A 62 -3.19 -7.99 13.12
C GLY A 62 -1.67 -8.09 13.08
N LEU A 63 -0.97 -7.09 12.55
CA LEU A 63 0.51 -7.05 12.59
C LEU A 63 1.02 -6.88 14.02
N THR A 64 0.49 -5.87 14.71
CA THR A 64 0.96 -5.48 16.05
C THR A 64 0.62 -6.51 17.12
N SER A 65 -0.43 -7.32 16.94
CA SER A 65 -0.72 -8.44 17.84
C SER A 65 0.34 -9.54 17.81
N GLU A 66 1.11 -9.62 16.72
CA GLU A 66 2.24 -10.54 16.56
C GLU A 66 3.57 -9.84 16.94
N GLY A 67 3.51 -8.66 17.56
CA GLY A 67 4.69 -7.90 17.99
C GLY A 67 5.42 -7.15 16.88
N VAL A 68 4.86 -7.09 15.67
CA VAL A 68 5.49 -6.42 14.51
C VAL A 68 5.22 -4.93 14.54
N SER A 69 6.27 -4.12 14.40
CA SER A 69 6.16 -2.66 14.33
C SER A 69 5.64 -2.21 12.96
N VAL A 70 4.74 -1.23 12.92
CA VAL A 70 4.19 -0.71 11.67
C VAL A 70 4.71 0.69 11.37
N VAL A 71 5.17 0.89 10.13
CA VAL A 71 5.42 2.21 9.54
C VAL A 71 4.26 2.53 8.60
N ASN A 72 3.26 3.23 9.12
CA ASN A 72 2.10 3.69 8.36
C ASN A 72 2.46 4.94 7.56
N LEU A 73 2.38 4.84 6.24
CA LEU A 73 2.69 5.92 5.30
C LEU A 73 1.48 6.80 4.96
N GLY A 74 0.28 6.39 5.39
CA GLY A 74 -0.99 7.02 5.05
C GLY A 74 -1.31 6.87 3.56
N LEU A 75 -1.79 7.96 2.97
CA LEU A 75 -2.01 8.05 1.53
C LEU A 75 -0.68 7.93 0.78
N ALA A 76 -0.60 6.94 -0.10
CA ALA A 76 0.55 6.75 -0.97
C ALA A 76 0.16 6.07 -2.28
N SER A 77 1.01 6.21 -3.31
CA SER A 77 0.94 5.38 -4.49
C SER A 77 1.65 4.04 -4.26
N THR A 78 1.38 3.03 -5.10
CA THR A 78 2.00 1.70 -4.95
C THR A 78 3.52 1.75 -5.08
N ASP A 79 4.04 2.55 -6.01
CA ASP A 79 5.47 2.80 -6.20
C ASP A 79 6.11 3.57 -5.04
N LEU A 80 5.40 4.50 -4.40
CA LEU A 80 5.85 5.14 -3.15
C LEU A 80 6.00 4.12 -2.02
N LEU A 81 5.05 3.18 -1.86
CA LEU A 81 5.22 2.08 -0.90
C LEU A 81 6.44 1.21 -1.25
N TYR A 82 6.63 0.86 -2.52
CA TYR A 82 7.77 0.04 -2.92
C TYR A 82 9.10 0.76 -2.72
N TYR A 83 9.16 2.07 -2.94
CA TYR A 83 10.30 2.89 -2.55
C TYR A 83 10.55 2.83 -1.04
N ALA A 84 9.50 2.93 -0.21
CA ALA A 84 9.62 2.82 1.24
C ALA A 84 10.14 1.44 1.67
N SER A 85 9.58 0.37 1.12
CA SER A 85 10.01 -1.02 1.34
C SER A 85 11.47 -1.23 0.93
N GLY A 86 11.89 -0.68 -0.21
CA GLY A 86 13.27 -0.76 -0.70
C GLY A 86 14.26 0.04 0.15
N SER A 87 13.95 1.30 0.46
CA SER A 87 14.82 2.21 1.20
C SER A 87 15.00 1.85 2.66
N MET A 88 13.97 1.31 3.32
CA MET A 88 14.03 0.83 4.69
C MET A 88 14.36 -0.67 4.79
N ASN A 89 14.38 -1.38 3.65
CA ASN A 89 14.54 -2.84 3.57
C ASN A 89 13.55 -3.62 4.47
N VAL A 90 12.27 -3.23 4.43
CA VAL A 90 11.17 -3.87 5.18
C VAL A 90 10.08 -4.38 4.23
N PRO A 91 9.30 -5.42 4.59
CA PRO A 91 8.11 -5.80 3.83
C PRO A 91 7.09 -4.65 3.71
N GLY A 92 6.25 -4.71 2.70
CA GLY A 92 5.25 -3.67 2.41
C GLY A 92 3.87 -4.24 2.10
N ALA A 93 2.81 -3.56 2.57
CA ALA A 93 1.42 -3.83 2.21
C ALA A 93 0.72 -2.56 1.69
N MET A 94 0.26 -2.60 0.43
CA MET A 94 -0.47 -1.50 -0.23
C MET A 94 -1.95 -1.84 -0.30
N PHE A 95 -2.79 -1.03 0.33
CA PHE A 95 -4.23 -1.11 0.19
C PHE A 95 -4.71 -0.36 -1.04
N THR A 96 -5.17 -1.09 -2.04
CA THR A 96 -5.67 -0.54 -3.30
C THR A 96 -6.38 -1.64 -4.10
N ALA A 97 -7.44 -1.28 -4.85
CA ALA A 97 -7.97 -2.14 -5.90
C ALA A 97 -7.51 -1.74 -7.31
N SER A 98 -6.46 -0.92 -7.43
CA SER A 98 -6.01 -0.35 -8.69
C SER A 98 -7.19 0.34 -9.40
N HIS A 99 -7.51 -0.09 -10.62
CA HIS A 99 -8.55 0.47 -11.47
C HIS A 99 -9.92 -0.23 -11.33
N ASN A 100 -10.09 -1.16 -10.40
CA ASN A 100 -11.39 -1.79 -10.19
C ASN A 100 -12.46 -0.73 -9.79
N PRO A 101 -13.75 -1.03 -9.97
CA PRO A 101 -14.84 -0.15 -9.52
C PRO A 101 -14.72 0.28 -8.05
N ALA A 102 -15.35 1.39 -7.68
CA ALA A 102 -15.20 2.04 -6.37
C ALA A 102 -15.48 1.12 -5.17
N GLN A 103 -16.42 0.17 -5.32
CA GLN A 103 -16.78 -0.79 -4.28
C GLN A 103 -15.70 -1.84 -3.97
N TYR A 104 -14.66 -1.96 -4.79
CA TYR A 104 -13.54 -2.87 -4.54
C TYR A 104 -12.45 -2.23 -3.68
N ASN A 105 -11.79 -3.06 -2.87
CA ASN A 105 -10.47 -2.79 -2.32
C ASN A 105 -9.58 -4.05 -2.46
N GLY A 106 -8.34 -3.97 -2.01
CA GLY A 106 -7.38 -5.06 -2.11
C GLY A 106 -6.10 -4.79 -1.36
N ILE A 107 -5.22 -5.79 -1.32
CA ILE A 107 -3.91 -5.72 -0.66
C ILE A 107 -2.86 -6.28 -1.62
N LYS A 108 -1.89 -5.46 -2.00
CA LYS A 108 -0.66 -5.91 -2.67
C LYS A 108 0.44 -6.01 -1.62
N MET A 109 1.11 -7.15 -1.55
CA MET A 109 2.15 -7.41 -0.55
C MET A 109 3.51 -7.69 -1.22
N CYS A 110 4.58 -7.23 -0.58
CA CYS A 110 5.95 -7.52 -0.96
C CYS A 110 6.81 -7.83 0.26
N THR A 111 7.83 -8.66 0.11
CA THR A 111 8.85 -8.83 1.17
C THR A 111 9.85 -7.67 1.14
N ALA A 112 10.77 -7.64 2.11
CA ALA A 112 11.86 -6.68 2.17
C ALA A 112 12.57 -6.46 0.83
N GLY A 113 12.88 -5.20 0.52
CA GLY A 113 13.45 -4.80 -0.77
C GLY A 113 12.44 -4.75 -1.91
N ALA A 114 11.14 -4.63 -1.60
CA ALA A 114 10.03 -4.61 -2.55
C ALA A 114 9.96 -5.85 -3.47
N LYS A 115 10.37 -7.03 -3.00
CA LYS A 115 10.26 -8.27 -3.79
C LYS A 115 8.81 -8.74 -3.82
N SER A 116 8.30 -9.02 -5.01
CA SER A 116 6.88 -9.35 -5.21
C SER A 116 6.48 -10.67 -4.55
N ILE A 117 5.26 -10.69 -4.01
CA ILE A 117 4.60 -11.92 -3.54
C ILE A 117 3.43 -12.21 -4.48
N GLY A 118 3.49 -13.35 -5.15
CA GLY A 118 2.44 -13.97 -5.94
C GLY A 118 2.01 -15.32 -5.37
N ILE A 119 1.10 -16.00 -6.08
CA ILE A 119 0.49 -17.25 -5.62
C ILE A 119 1.50 -18.37 -5.38
N ASP A 120 2.57 -18.43 -6.17
CA ASP A 120 3.54 -19.52 -6.12
C ASP A 120 4.73 -19.27 -5.18
N ASN A 121 4.88 -18.05 -4.63
CA ASN A 121 5.99 -17.71 -3.73
C ASN A 121 5.56 -17.07 -2.40
N GLY A 122 4.27 -17.00 -2.10
CA GLY A 122 3.81 -16.64 -0.75
C GLY A 122 2.31 -16.41 -0.57
N LEU A 123 1.55 -15.96 -1.59
CA LEU A 123 0.12 -15.69 -1.39
C LEU A 123 -0.71 -16.93 -1.03
N ARG A 124 -0.31 -18.13 -1.50
CA ARG A 124 -0.96 -19.39 -1.10
C ARG A 124 -0.76 -19.66 0.39
N GLU A 125 0.42 -19.40 0.91
CA GLU A 125 0.74 -19.58 2.34
C GLU A 125 0.03 -18.53 3.20
N LEU A 126 0.09 -17.26 2.80
CA LEU A 126 -0.64 -16.16 3.44
C LEU A 126 -2.14 -16.44 3.54
N ARG A 127 -2.72 -17.03 2.49
CA ARG A 127 -4.12 -17.45 2.49
C ARG A 127 -4.40 -18.50 3.57
N GLU A 128 -3.57 -19.54 3.68
CA GLU A 128 -3.78 -20.59 4.69
C GLU A 128 -3.55 -20.07 6.11
N LEU A 129 -2.55 -19.22 6.32
CA LEU A 129 -2.31 -18.54 7.59
C LEU A 129 -3.51 -17.67 7.98
N ALA A 130 -4.00 -16.82 7.07
CA ALA A 130 -5.16 -15.97 7.32
C ALA A 130 -6.42 -16.81 7.60
N ARG A 131 -6.63 -17.91 6.88
CA ARG A 131 -7.72 -18.86 7.13
C ARG A 131 -7.68 -19.42 8.55
N GLY A 132 -6.49 -19.75 9.04
CA GLY A 132 -6.30 -20.33 10.37
C GLY A 132 -6.62 -19.38 11.53
N VAL A 133 -6.53 -18.06 11.31
CA VAL A 133 -6.78 -17.04 12.35
C VAL A 133 -8.06 -16.25 12.15
N LEU A 134 -8.76 -16.42 11.02
CA LEU A 134 -9.98 -15.68 10.71
C LEU A 134 -11.05 -15.90 11.78
N GLY A 135 -11.57 -14.79 12.31
CA GLY A 135 -12.59 -14.80 13.37
C GLY A 135 -12.05 -15.03 14.78
N GLN A 136 -10.73 -15.19 14.96
CA GLN A 136 -10.13 -15.19 16.28
C GLN A 136 -10.10 -13.77 16.87
N ALA A 137 -10.25 -13.68 18.19
CA ALA A 137 -10.03 -12.43 18.90
C ALA A 137 -8.52 -12.14 18.88
N VAL A 138 -8.18 -10.96 18.38
CA VAL A 138 -6.81 -10.48 18.25
C VAL A 138 -6.79 -9.10 18.90
N VAL A 139 -5.75 -8.82 19.70
CA VAL A 139 -5.56 -7.52 20.34
C VAL A 139 -4.19 -7.02 19.91
N GLY A 140 -4.18 -6.01 19.06
CA GLY A 140 -2.94 -5.34 18.64
C GLY A 140 -2.41 -4.39 19.70
N ASP A 141 -1.15 -3.99 19.56
CA ASP A 141 -0.52 -2.94 20.37
C ASP A 141 -0.38 -1.66 19.51
N PRO A 142 -1.25 -0.65 19.70
CA PRO A 142 -1.18 0.60 18.93
C PRO A 142 0.12 1.38 19.13
N SER A 143 0.88 1.12 20.19
CA SER A 143 2.16 1.79 20.43
C SER A 143 3.26 1.37 19.44
N LEU A 144 3.07 0.22 18.77
CA LEU A 144 3.93 -0.28 17.71
C LEU A 144 3.68 0.38 16.34
N VAL A 145 2.67 1.25 16.23
CA VAL A 145 2.35 1.96 14.98
C VAL A 145 2.97 3.34 14.98
N THR A 146 3.83 3.61 13.99
CA THR A 146 4.40 4.92 13.71
C THR A 146 3.88 5.46 12.39
N ARG A 147 3.67 6.78 12.30
CA ARG A 147 3.28 7.44 11.05
C ARG A 147 4.45 8.18 10.43
N ARG A 148 4.67 8.00 9.13
CA ARG A 148 5.76 8.65 8.40
C ARG A 148 5.33 9.04 6.99
N ASN A 149 5.50 10.30 6.63
CA ASN A 149 5.30 10.74 5.25
C ASN A 149 6.63 10.66 4.47
N LEU A 150 6.67 9.88 3.40
CA LEU A 150 7.85 9.68 2.53
C LEU A 150 7.71 10.34 1.14
N LEU A 151 6.66 11.13 0.91
CA LEU A 151 6.35 11.70 -0.40
C LEU A 151 7.50 12.58 -0.94
N ALA A 152 8.09 13.42 -0.09
CA ALA A 152 9.21 14.29 -0.49
C ALA A 152 10.48 13.49 -0.82
N ASP A 153 10.78 12.44 -0.05
CA ASP A 153 11.93 11.57 -0.28
C ASP A 153 11.76 10.77 -1.57
N PHE A 154 10.56 10.27 -1.83
CA PHE A 154 10.22 9.59 -3.08
C PHE A 154 10.30 10.52 -4.29
N ALA A 155 9.76 11.74 -4.19
CA ALA A 155 9.86 12.72 -5.26
C ALA A 155 11.33 13.03 -5.61
N LYS A 156 12.19 13.16 -4.60
CA LYS A 156 13.64 13.30 -4.79
C LYS A 156 14.25 12.07 -5.47
N HIS A 157 13.85 10.87 -5.07
CA HIS A 157 14.34 9.63 -5.69
C HIS A 157 13.93 9.51 -7.16
N VAL A 158 12.67 9.82 -7.50
CA VAL A 158 12.18 9.84 -8.89
C VAL A 158 13.02 10.80 -9.75
N LEU A 159 13.33 11.99 -9.23
CA LEU A 159 14.14 12.97 -9.97
C LEU A 159 15.60 12.56 -10.11
N SER A 160 16.10 11.61 -9.31
CA SER A 160 17.48 11.11 -9.44
C SER A 160 17.71 10.30 -10.70
N PHE A 161 16.65 9.84 -11.37
CA PHE A 161 16.74 9.10 -12.64
C PHE A 161 16.98 9.99 -13.86
N VAL A 162 16.88 11.32 -13.72
CA VAL A 162 16.98 12.26 -14.83
C VAL A 162 17.92 13.41 -14.50
N ASP A 163 18.59 13.95 -15.52
CA ASP A 163 19.32 15.21 -15.37
C ASP A 163 18.35 16.39 -15.51
N VAL A 164 17.87 16.89 -14.37
CA VAL A 164 16.97 18.04 -14.30
C VAL A 164 17.59 19.29 -14.94
N SER A 165 18.91 19.44 -14.90
CA SER A 165 19.59 20.62 -15.46
C SER A 165 19.59 20.63 -16.99
N ALA A 166 19.44 19.46 -17.63
CA ALA A 166 19.36 19.30 -19.07
C ALA A 166 17.91 19.40 -19.61
N MET A 167 16.91 19.56 -18.74
CA MET A 167 15.51 19.63 -19.16
C MET A 167 15.19 20.97 -19.83
N ARG A 168 14.51 20.90 -20.99
CA ARG A 168 13.92 22.07 -21.64
C ARG A 168 12.56 22.42 -21.03
N SER A 169 12.15 23.68 -21.15
CA SER A 169 10.80 24.10 -20.80
C SER A 169 9.77 23.43 -21.70
N LEU A 170 8.72 22.89 -21.07
CA LEU A 170 7.60 22.21 -21.73
C LEU A 170 6.31 22.56 -21.03
N LYS A 171 5.21 22.53 -21.78
CA LYS A 171 3.87 22.41 -21.20
C LYS A 171 3.53 20.93 -21.08
N VAL A 172 3.16 20.48 -19.88
CA VAL A 172 2.78 19.10 -19.57
C VAL A 172 1.36 19.12 -19.01
N VAL A 173 0.49 18.25 -19.55
CA VAL A 173 -0.84 18.01 -18.99
C VAL A 173 -0.81 16.64 -18.32
N ALA A 174 -1.22 16.57 -17.05
CA ALA A 174 -1.32 15.33 -16.28
C ALA A 174 -2.76 15.09 -15.85
N ASP A 175 -3.42 14.12 -16.48
CA ASP A 175 -4.71 13.61 -16.01
C ASP A 175 -4.46 12.55 -14.93
N THR A 176 -4.82 12.88 -13.69
CA THR A 176 -4.62 12.00 -12.55
C THR A 176 -5.86 11.17 -12.22
N ALA A 177 -6.97 11.38 -12.93
CA ALA A 177 -8.23 10.64 -12.81
C ALA A 177 -8.70 10.41 -11.36
N ASN A 178 -8.53 11.42 -10.49
CA ASN A 178 -8.80 11.36 -9.05
C ASN A 178 -8.11 10.19 -8.32
N GLY A 179 -7.01 9.69 -8.88
CA GLY A 179 -6.17 8.64 -8.32
C GLY A 179 -4.91 9.18 -7.68
N MET A 180 -4.03 8.29 -7.21
CA MET A 180 -2.82 8.66 -6.49
C MET A 180 -1.80 9.48 -7.29
N GLY A 181 -2.00 9.67 -8.60
CA GLY A 181 -1.30 10.70 -9.37
C GLY A 181 -1.52 12.10 -8.81
N GLY A 182 -2.71 12.39 -8.26
CA GLY A 182 -3.02 13.67 -7.60
C GLY A 182 -2.16 13.93 -6.36
N LEU A 183 -1.59 12.88 -5.76
CA LEU A 183 -0.61 13.00 -4.66
C LEU A 183 0.81 13.19 -5.18
N VAL A 184 1.22 12.35 -6.14
CA VAL A 184 2.63 12.22 -6.56
C VAL A 184 3.04 13.30 -7.56
N VAL A 185 2.19 13.61 -8.53
CA VAL A 185 2.50 14.55 -9.61
C VAL A 185 2.84 15.94 -9.06
N PRO A 186 2.04 16.57 -8.18
CA PRO A 186 2.42 17.85 -7.59
C PRO A 186 3.78 17.79 -6.88
N ALA A 187 4.00 16.77 -6.05
CA ALA A 187 5.23 16.65 -5.26
C ALA A 187 6.49 16.53 -6.13
N VAL A 188 6.42 15.85 -7.27
CA VAL A 188 7.54 15.75 -8.22
C VAL A 188 7.73 17.05 -8.99
N PHE A 189 6.65 17.60 -9.57
CA PHE A 189 6.75 18.72 -10.51
C PHE A 189 6.97 20.08 -9.84
N GLU A 190 6.64 20.24 -8.56
CA GLU A 190 7.05 21.42 -7.77
C GLU A 190 8.58 21.63 -7.75
N ARG A 191 9.36 20.58 -8.02
CA ARG A 191 10.83 20.61 -8.12
C ARG A 191 11.34 20.83 -9.55
N LEU A 192 10.44 20.99 -10.51
CA LEU A 192 10.72 21.18 -11.94
C LEU A 192 10.17 22.54 -12.40
N PRO A 193 10.74 23.67 -11.95
CA PRO A 193 10.17 25.00 -12.20
C PRO A 193 10.16 25.42 -13.68
N MET A 194 10.89 24.69 -14.54
CA MET A 194 10.89 24.92 -15.98
C MET A 194 9.67 24.34 -16.70
N ILE A 195 8.89 23.48 -16.03
CA ILE A 195 7.72 22.82 -16.62
C ILE A 195 6.45 23.61 -16.26
N ASP A 196 5.68 23.96 -17.28
CA ASP A 196 4.33 24.48 -17.15
C ASP A 196 3.37 23.27 -17.01
N LEU A 197 3.00 22.95 -15.78
CA LEU A 197 2.17 21.79 -15.46
C LEU A 197 0.69 22.19 -15.33
N GLU A 198 -0.17 21.48 -16.06
CA GLU A 198 -1.61 21.51 -15.92
C GLU A 198 -2.10 20.15 -15.38
N ILE A 199 -2.71 20.13 -14.19
CA ILE A 199 -3.26 18.90 -13.59
C ILE A 199 -4.77 18.86 -13.82
N MET A 200 -5.25 17.73 -14.33
CA MET A 200 -6.68 17.43 -14.46
C MET A 200 -7.07 16.37 -13.43
N TYR A 201 -8.20 16.58 -12.74
CA TYR A 201 -8.77 15.64 -11.76
C TYR A 201 -7.80 15.27 -10.62
N GLY A 202 -7.22 16.28 -9.97
CA GLY A 202 -6.16 16.17 -8.96
C GLY A 202 -6.62 15.87 -7.53
N GLU A 203 -7.92 15.84 -7.29
CA GLU A 203 -8.52 15.71 -5.95
C GLU A 203 -8.46 14.25 -5.45
N LEU A 204 -8.26 14.09 -4.14
CA LEU A 204 -8.16 12.81 -3.40
C LEU A 204 -9.19 12.72 -2.27
#